data_AF-A0A177SEI5-F1
#
_entry.id   AF-A0A177SEI5-F1
#
_cell.length_a   1.000
_cell.length_b   1.000
_cell.length_c   1.000
_cell.angle_alpha   90.00
_cell.angle_beta   90.00
_cell.angle_gamma   90.00
#
_symmetry.space_group_name_H-M   'P 1'
#
loop_
_entity.id
_entity.type
_entity.pdbx_description
1 polymer ?
#
loop_
_entity_poly.entity_id
_entity_poly.type
_entity_poly.pdbx_seq_one_letter_code
_entity_poly.pdbx_strand_id
1 'polypeptide(L)'
;MKEMITSYARAQELHRTIRETTDRDKRKQLEDELTNLYVRQAEYSKFSETPDYDAARRALTMAIRLRPKHPLANYRLGYIHYVNRQYAEAIRHFSRALDGTVDAALRDIQTTLTHMFVVNCSIYLARESLAELEYREHEEHPDEAARLNKYRNELLVEDEHLFDRLYYRKIQDGAEILINERSFQEYQADNQEIVLRSSSEGTFVEWGKQTILLNPNGFLTLFVIMTNTTSTYPALAERLTELSGQVITYDHVRQLLRRLRSDLFFFQDIVQTTPLRMNDGTRMNGFSVADDVKVTVLCRADHLLM
;
A
#
# COMPACT_ATOMS: atom_id res chain seq x y z
N MET A 1 -36.68 2.98 10.06
CA MET A 1 -37.69 2.15 10.78
C MET A 1 -38.75 1.57 9.83
N LYS A 2 -39.38 2.38 8.96
CA LYS A 2 -40.40 1.92 8.00
C LYS A 2 -39.89 0.84 7.03
N GLU A 3 -38.71 1.01 6.44
CA GLU A 3 -38.08 0.01 5.54
C GLU A 3 -37.73 -1.33 6.21
N MET A 4 -37.34 -1.31 7.49
CA MET A 4 -36.96 -2.51 8.25
C MET A 4 -38.20 -3.37 8.58
N ILE A 5 -39.32 -2.74 8.90
CA ILE A 5 -40.61 -3.40 9.14
C ILE A 5 -41.13 -4.04 7.84
N THR A 6 -40.97 -3.35 6.71
CA THR A 6 -41.33 -3.88 5.37
C THR A 6 -40.45 -5.06 4.96
N SER A 7 -39.14 -5.00 5.27
CA SER A 7 -38.18 -6.08 4.97
C SER A 7 -38.47 -7.37 5.76
N TYR A 8 -38.82 -7.25 7.04
CA TYR A 8 -39.16 -8.41 7.88
C TYR A 8 -40.44 -9.12 7.42
N ALA A 9 -41.51 -8.35 7.15
CA ALA A 9 -42.76 -8.91 6.64
C ALA A 9 -42.55 -9.63 5.29
N ARG A 10 -41.75 -9.03 4.40
CA ARG A 10 -41.39 -9.65 3.12
C ARG A 10 -40.58 -10.94 3.29
N ALA A 11 -39.62 -10.97 4.21
CA ALA A 11 -38.86 -12.18 4.51
C ALA A 11 -39.76 -13.32 4.99
N GLN A 12 -40.74 -13.05 5.86
CA GLN A 12 -41.70 -14.05 6.33
C GLN A 12 -42.59 -14.58 5.20
N GLU A 13 -43.07 -13.70 4.33
CA GLU A 13 -43.84 -14.07 3.15
C GLU A 13 -43.05 -15.00 2.21
N LEU A 14 -41.79 -14.65 1.93
CA LEU A 14 -40.89 -15.46 1.11
C LEU A 14 -40.65 -16.83 1.75
N HIS A 15 -40.38 -16.90 3.06
CA HIS A 15 -40.23 -18.18 3.78
C HIS A 15 -41.47 -19.07 3.66
N ARG A 16 -42.67 -18.48 3.82
CA ARG A 16 -43.92 -19.23 3.68
C ARG A 16 -44.07 -19.77 2.26
N THR A 17 -43.87 -18.91 1.27
CA THR A 17 -44.01 -19.27 -0.15
C THR A 17 -43.00 -20.33 -0.60
N ILE A 18 -41.75 -20.26 -0.10
CA ILE A 18 -40.71 -21.27 -0.36
C ILE A 18 -41.11 -22.65 0.21
N ARG A 19 -41.78 -22.68 1.37
CA ARG A 19 -42.25 -23.94 1.99
C ARG A 19 -43.43 -24.54 1.25
N GLU A 20 -44.32 -23.71 0.73
CA GLU A 20 -45.56 -24.13 0.05
C GLU A 20 -45.33 -24.52 -1.42
N THR A 21 -44.28 -23.99 -2.06
CA THR A 21 -44.03 -24.24 -3.48
C THR A 21 -43.40 -25.63 -3.72
N THR A 22 -43.93 -26.35 -4.70
CA THR A 22 -43.40 -27.63 -5.19
C THR A 22 -42.54 -27.48 -6.45
N ASP A 23 -42.59 -26.31 -7.09
CA ASP A 23 -41.81 -25.98 -8.28
C ASP A 23 -40.37 -25.64 -7.89
N ARG A 24 -39.41 -26.43 -8.39
CA ARG A 24 -37.99 -26.30 -8.06
C ARG A 24 -37.36 -25.01 -8.58
N ASP A 25 -37.74 -24.56 -9.76
CA ASP A 25 -37.17 -23.36 -10.38
C ASP A 25 -37.73 -22.11 -9.71
N LYS A 26 -39.05 -22.11 -9.44
CA LYS A 26 -39.68 -21.06 -8.64
C LYS A 26 -39.11 -21.00 -7.23
N ARG A 27 -38.87 -22.14 -6.58
CA ARG A 27 -38.21 -22.19 -5.28
C ARG A 27 -36.82 -21.57 -5.32
N LYS A 28 -36.02 -21.90 -6.35
CA LYS A 28 -34.68 -21.34 -6.52
C LYS A 28 -34.73 -19.82 -6.64
N GLN A 29 -35.64 -19.27 -7.45
CA GLN A 29 -35.84 -17.83 -7.61
C GLN A 29 -36.23 -17.14 -6.31
N LEU A 30 -37.16 -17.72 -5.54
CA LEU A 30 -37.59 -17.18 -4.25
C LEU A 30 -36.47 -17.21 -3.21
N GLU A 31 -35.67 -18.28 -3.18
CA GLU A 31 -34.48 -18.38 -2.35
C GLU A 31 -33.42 -17.33 -2.73
N ASP A 32 -33.23 -17.05 -4.03
CA ASP A 32 -32.33 -16.00 -4.51
C ASP A 32 -32.83 -14.59 -4.11
N GLU A 33 -34.13 -14.33 -4.23
CA GLU A 33 -34.76 -13.09 -3.76
C GLU A 33 -34.55 -12.89 -2.25
N LEU A 34 -34.77 -13.95 -1.47
CA LEU A 34 -34.62 -13.93 -0.03
C LEU A 34 -33.15 -13.75 0.40
N THR A 35 -32.22 -14.41 -0.29
CA THR A 35 -30.77 -14.19 -0.11
C THR A 35 -30.41 -12.71 -0.34
N ASN A 36 -30.89 -12.11 -1.44
CA ASN A 36 -30.63 -10.71 -1.76
C ASN A 36 -31.26 -9.74 -0.74
N LEU A 37 -32.44 -10.08 -0.21
CA LEU A 37 -33.08 -9.31 0.86
C LEU A 37 -32.21 -9.32 2.13
N TYR A 38 -31.69 -10.48 2.53
CA TYR A 38 -30.80 -10.58 3.69
C TYR A 38 -29.47 -9.85 3.50
N VAL A 39 -28.89 -9.87 2.30
CA VAL A 39 -27.67 -9.11 2.00
C VAL A 39 -27.91 -7.61 2.11
N ARG A 40 -29.03 -7.10 1.59
CA ARG A 40 -29.42 -5.68 1.71
C ARG A 40 -29.69 -5.27 3.16
N GLN A 41 -30.34 -6.15 3.93
CA GLN A 41 -30.55 -5.91 5.36
C GLN A 41 -29.21 -5.77 6.11
N ALA A 42 -28.24 -6.62 5.78
CA ALA A 42 -26.92 -6.53 6.38
C ALA A 42 -26.16 -5.26 5.97
N GLU A 43 -26.30 -4.81 4.72
CA GLU A 43 -25.73 -3.54 4.25
C GLU A 43 -26.29 -2.36 5.03
N TYR A 44 -27.62 -2.31 5.18
CA TYR A 44 -28.27 -1.27 5.98
C TYR A 44 -27.75 -1.25 7.42
N SER A 45 -27.66 -2.42 8.07
CA SER A 45 -27.12 -2.51 9.45
C SER A 45 -25.65 -2.12 9.55
N LYS A 46 -24.84 -2.33 8.51
CA LYS A 46 -23.42 -1.96 8.49
C LYS A 46 -23.21 -0.45 8.29
N PHE A 47 -24.03 0.19 7.46
CA PHE A 47 -23.85 1.58 7.04
C PHE A 47 -24.88 2.56 7.64
N SER A 48 -25.69 2.12 8.61
CA SER A 48 -26.55 3.01 9.40
C SER A 48 -25.72 3.97 10.24
N GLU A 49 -26.34 5.07 10.69
CA GLU A 49 -25.75 6.07 11.59
C GLU A 49 -25.10 5.44 12.84
N THR A 50 -25.65 4.31 13.28
CA THR A 50 -25.07 3.42 14.29
C THR A 50 -24.86 2.02 13.68
N PRO A 51 -23.64 1.66 13.25
CA PRO A 51 -23.36 0.34 12.67
C PRO A 51 -23.61 -0.78 13.67
N ASP A 52 -24.51 -1.71 13.34
CA ASP A 52 -24.76 -2.95 14.09
C ASP A 52 -24.18 -4.14 13.32
N TYR A 53 -22.91 -4.42 13.61
CA TYR A 53 -22.18 -5.53 13.02
C TYR A 53 -22.75 -6.90 13.40
N ASP A 54 -23.42 -7.04 14.55
CA ASP A 54 -24.06 -8.29 14.97
C ASP A 54 -25.34 -8.56 14.18
N ALA A 55 -26.16 -7.54 13.95
CA ALA A 55 -27.32 -7.63 13.06
C ALA A 55 -26.90 -7.93 11.62
N ALA A 56 -25.87 -7.25 11.12
CA ALA A 56 -25.31 -7.54 9.80
C ALA A 56 -24.80 -8.98 9.69
N ARG A 57 -24.08 -9.47 10.71
CA ARG A 57 -23.60 -10.86 10.76
C ARG A 57 -24.76 -11.85 10.75
N ARG A 58 -25.83 -11.62 11.54
CA ARG A 58 -27.02 -12.49 11.56
C ARG A 58 -27.70 -12.57 10.19
N ALA A 59 -27.91 -11.43 9.55
CA ALA A 59 -28.55 -11.37 8.23
C ALA A 59 -27.68 -12.08 7.15
N LEU A 60 -26.37 -11.82 7.13
CA LEU A 60 -25.44 -12.52 6.21
C LEU A 60 -25.40 -14.03 6.47
N THR A 61 -25.45 -14.46 7.74
CA THR A 61 -25.53 -15.88 8.10
C THR A 61 -26.79 -16.53 7.53
N MET A 62 -27.93 -15.82 7.54
CA MET A 62 -29.15 -16.32 6.90
C MET A 62 -29.02 -16.38 5.38
N ALA A 63 -28.39 -15.38 4.76
CA ALA A 63 -28.13 -15.37 3.32
C ALA A 63 -27.30 -16.59 2.86
N ILE A 64 -26.20 -16.90 3.57
CA ILE A 64 -25.33 -18.03 3.22
C ILE A 64 -25.95 -19.39 3.54
N ARG A 65 -26.93 -19.49 4.44
CA ARG A 65 -27.69 -20.74 4.65
C ARG A 65 -28.52 -21.12 3.42
N LEU A 66 -29.07 -20.12 2.72
CA LEU A 66 -29.81 -20.31 1.48
C LEU A 66 -28.88 -20.51 0.28
N ARG A 67 -27.78 -19.75 0.25
CA ARG A 67 -26.76 -19.78 -0.82
C ARG A 67 -25.35 -19.77 -0.24
N PRO A 68 -24.77 -20.94 0.06
CA PRO A 68 -23.46 -21.04 0.71
C PRO A 68 -22.30 -20.37 -0.04
N LYS A 69 -22.40 -20.30 -1.36
CA LYS A 69 -21.40 -19.70 -2.26
C LYS A 69 -21.80 -18.31 -2.78
N HIS A 70 -22.75 -17.62 -2.14
CA HIS A 70 -23.15 -16.28 -2.57
C HIS A 70 -21.97 -15.30 -2.42
N PRO A 71 -21.46 -14.69 -3.51
CA PRO A 71 -20.19 -13.97 -3.47
C PRO A 71 -20.21 -12.77 -2.53
N LEU A 72 -21.20 -11.89 -2.71
CA LEU A 72 -21.31 -10.66 -1.93
C LEU A 72 -21.58 -10.93 -0.44
N ALA A 73 -22.32 -12.01 -0.12
CA ALA A 73 -22.61 -12.35 1.27
C ALA A 73 -21.35 -12.85 1.99
N ASN A 74 -20.59 -13.72 1.33
CA ASN A 74 -19.32 -14.21 1.83
C ASN A 74 -18.27 -13.09 1.94
N TYR A 75 -18.16 -12.20 0.95
CA TYR A 75 -17.27 -11.03 1.03
C TYR A 75 -17.58 -10.16 2.25
N ARG A 76 -18.86 -9.81 2.46
CA ARG A 76 -19.28 -8.97 3.58
C ARG A 76 -19.06 -9.64 4.92
N LEU A 77 -19.32 -10.94 5.01
CA LEU A 77 -19.11 -11.70 6.24
C LEU A 77 -17.61 -11.85 6.55
N GLY A 78 -16.78 -12.10 5.52
CA GLY A 78 -15.33 -12.09 5.62
C GLY A 78 -14.80 -10.75 6.16
N TYR A 79 -15.34 -9.63 5.67
CA TYR A 79 -14.99 -8.30 6.20
C TYR A 79 -15.35 -8.13 7.68
N ILE A 80 -16.52 -8.61 8.12
CA ILE A 80 -16.90 -8.55 9.54
C ILE A 80 -15.92 -9.36 10.40
N HIS A 81 -15.55 -10.57 9.97
CA HIS A 81 -14.54 -11.37 10.65
C HIS A 81 -13.17 -10.70 10.66
N TYR A 82 -12.78 -10.05 9.56
CA TYR A 82 -11.54 -9.27 9.46
C TYR A 82 -11.49 -8.14 10.49
N VAL A 83 -12.54 -7.32 10.59
CA VAL A 83 -12.61 -6.23 11.59
C VAL A 83 -12.57 -6.76 13.02
N ASN A 84 -13.16 -7.94 13.25
CA ASN A 84 -13.12 -8.63 14.53
C ASN A 84 -11.80 -9.39 14.78
N ARG A 85 -10.80 -9.24 13.91
CA ARG A 85 -9.48 -9.91 13.99
C ARG A 85 -9.54 -11.44 13.94
N GLN A 86 -10.64 -11.99 13.42
CA GLN A 86 -10.84 -13.43 13.22
C GLN A 86 -10.31 -13.84 11.84
N TYR A 87 -8.99 -13.75 11.65
CA TYR A 87 -8.36 -13.78 10.33
C TYR A 87 -8.57 -15.10 9.56
N ALA A 88 -8.53 -16.26 10.24
CA ALA A 88 -8.77 -17.55 9.61
C ALA A 88 -10.20 -17.68 9.05
N GLU A 89 -11.21 -17.25 9.83
CA GLU A 89 -12.60 -17.23 9.38
C GLU A 89 -12.84 -16.21 8.27
N ALA A 90 -12.16 -15.06 8.34
CA ALA A 90 -12.19 -14.06 7.29
C ALA A 90 -11.70 -14.63 5.95
N ILE A 91 -10.53 -15.29 5.93
CA ILE A 91 -9.97 -15.94 4.73
C ILE A 91 -10.96 -16.97 4.18
N ARG A 92 -11.52 -17.84 5.02
CA ARG A 92 -12.49 -18.87 4.60
C ARG A 92 -13.68 -18.28 3.86
N HIS A 93 -14.20 -17.15 4.34
CA HIS A 93 -15.29 -16.44 3.69
C HIS A 93 -14.84 -15.70 2.42
N PHE A 94 -13.68 -15.06 2.43
CA PHE A 94 -13.13 -14.42 1.23
C PHE A 94 -12.87 -15.41 0.09
N SER A 95 -12.31 -16.60 0.37
CA SER A 95 -12.13 -17.65 -0.63
C SER A 95 -13.46 -18.06 -1.27
N ARG A 96 -14.50 -18.28 -0.46
CA ARG A 96 -15.85 -18.58 -0.97
C ARG A 96 -16.46 -17.45 -1.79
N ALA A 97 -16.08 -16.21 -1.50
CA ALA A 97 -16.53 -15.06 -2.26
C ALA A 97 -15.89 -15.01 -3.65
N LEU A 98 -14.62 -15.40 -3.76
CA LEU A 98 -13.87 -15.48 -5.01
C LEU A 98 -14.25 -16.71 -5.87
N ASP A 99 -14.60 -17.83 -5.23
CA ASP A 99 -14.98 -19.08 -5.89
C ASP A 99 -16.44 -19.12 -6.41
N GLY A 100 -17.18 -18.03 -6.26
CA GLY A 100 -18.62 -18.02 -6.52
C GLY A 100 -19.01 -18.03 -8.00
N THR A 101 -20.30 -18.28 -8.26
CA THR A 101 -20.83 -18.44 -9.63
C THR A 101 -20.98 -17.10 -10.37
N VAL A 102 -20.82 -17.14 -11.70
CA VAL A 102 -20.83 -15.99 -12.64
C VAL A 102 -22.03 -15.04 -12.44
N ASP A 103 -23.22 -15.56 -12.13
CA ASP A 103 -24.46 -14.77 -12.02
C ASP A 103 -24.51 -13.81 -10.80
N ALA A 104 -23.60 -13.95 -9.84
CA ALA A 104 -23.55 -13.12 -8.63
C ALA A 104 -22.13 -12.64 -8.30
N ALA A 105 -21.23 -12.63 -9.31
CA ALA A 105 -19.82 -12.31 -9.13
C ALA A 105 -19.59 -10.96 -8.43
N LEU A 106 -18.50 -10.87 -7.67
CA LEU A 106 -18.04 -9.61 -7.13
C LEU A 106 -17.68 -8.64 -8.26
N ARG A 107 -17.92 -7.34 -8.05
CA ARG A 107 -17.37 -6.31 -8.94
C ARG A 107 -15.84 -6.29 -8.82
N ASP A 108 -15.14 -5.83 -9.85
CA ASP A 108 -13.67 -5.78 -9.88
C ASP A 108 -13.08 -5.15 -8.61
N ILE A 109 -13.63 -4.02 -8.15
CA ILE A 109 -13.17 -3.37 -6.92
C ILE A 109 -13.35 -4.26 -5.67
N GLN A 110 -14.44 -5.03 -5.58
CA GLN A 110 -14.69 -5.94 -4.46
C GLN A 110 -13.77 -7.16 -4.56
N THR A 111 -13.51 -7.67 -5.75
CA THR A 111 -12.53 -8.74 -6.00
C THR A 111 -11.13 -8.30 -5.56
N THR A 112 -10.68 -7.12 -5.98
CA THR A 112 -9.40 -6.54 -5.58
C THR A 112 -9.31 -6.36 -4.06
N LEU A 113 -10.33 -5.77 -3.43
CA LEU A 113 -10.38 -5.62 -1.97
C LEU A 113 -10.36 -6.97 -1.26
N THR A 114 -11.04 -7.99 -1.81
CA THR A 114 -11.05 -9.33 -1.24
C THR A 114 -9.65 -9.94 -1.24
N HIS A 115 -8.91 -9.83 -2.34
CA HIS A 115 -7.51 -10.28 -2.40
C HIS A 115 -6.63 -9.52 -1.39
N MET A 116 -6.78 -8.20 -1.28
CA MET A 116 -6.05 -7.40 -0.29
C MET A 116 -6.33 -7.86 1.15
N PHE A 117 -7.60 -8.11 1.50
CA PHE A 117 -7.93 -8.59 2.84
C PHE A 117 -7.38 -10.00 3.11
N VAL A 118 -7.36 -10.89 2.11
CA VAL A 118 -6.76 -12.23 2.25
C VAL A 118 -5.26 -12.12 2.54
N VAL A 119 -4.55 -11.24 1.83
CA VAL A 119 -3.12 -10.98 2.07
C VAL A 119 -2.93 -10.46 3.50
N ASN A 120 -3.69 -9.44 3.92
CA ASN A 120 -3.59 -8.89 5.28
C ASN A 120 -3.83 -9.95 6.35
N CYS A 121 -4.91 -10.73 6.23
CA CYS A 121 -5.19 -11.84 7.15
C CYS A 121 -4.02 -12.83 7.22
N SER A 122 -3.42 -13.16 6.07
CA SER A 122 -2.33 -14.13 5.98
C SER A 122 -1.06 -13.62 6.67
N ILE A 123 -0.73 -12.33 6.52
CA ILE A 123 0.38 -11.67 7.23
C ILE A 123 0.16 -11.72 8.74
N TYR A 124 -1.05 -11.37 9.23
CA TYR A 124 -1.34 -11.43 10.66
C TYR A 124 -1.26 -12.84 11.23
N LEU A 125 -1.80 -13.85 10.53
CA LEU A 125 -1.70 -15.25 10.96
C LEU A 125 -0.25 -15.74 10.97
N ALA A 126 0.56 -15.34 10.00
CA ALA A 126 1.98 -15.68 9.97
C ALA A 126 2.74 -15.04 11.14
N ARG A 127 2.46 -13.77 11.47
CA ARG A 127 3.03 -13.10 12.65
C ARG A 127 2.65 -13.78 13.96
N GLU A 128 1.37 -14.12 14.13
CA GLU A 128 0.89 -14.85 15.31
C GLU A 128 1.61 -16.21 15.45
N SER A 129 1.77 -16.93 14.33
CA SER A 129 2.49 -18.20 14.31
C SER A 129 3.97 -18.03 14.67
N LEU A 130 4.63 -16.98 14.17
CA LEU A 130 6.03 -16.68 14.50
C LEU A 130 6.21 -16.28 15.97
N ALA A 131 5.30 -15.48 16.53
CA ALA A 131 5.35 -15.08 17.93
C ALA A 131 5.16 -16.27 18.89
N GLU A 132 4.23 -17.17 18.58
CA GLU A 132 4.03 -18.42 19.34
C GLU A 132 5.27 -19.32 19.30
N LEU A 133 5.96 -19.35 18.15
CA LEU A 133 7.20 -20.09 17.98
C LEU A 133 8.36 -19.52 18.81
N GLU A 134 8.56 -18.22 18.80
CA GLU A 134 9.58 -17.55 19.63
C GLU A 134 9.32 -17.78 21.13
N TYR A 135 8.05 -17.82 21.54
CA TYR A 135 7.67 -18.16 22.90
C TYR A 135 8.04 -19.61 23.27
N ARG A 136 7.85 -20.58 22.36
CA ARG A 136 8.16 -22.01 22.59
C ARG A 136 9.64 -22.36 22.47
N GLU A 137 10.42 -21.63 21.67
CA GLU A 137 11.88 -21.78 21.60
C GLU A 137 12.56 -21.52 22.97
N HIS A 138 11.87 -20.84 23.89
CA HIS A 138 12.33 -20.63 25.26
C HIS A 138 12.04 -21.79 26.22
N GLU A 139 11.21 -22.77 25.87
CA GLU A 139 10.85 -23.87 26.79
C GLU A 139 11.51 -25.22 26.45
N GLU A 140 11.34 -25.86 25.29
CA GLU A 140 11.93 -27.20 25.06
C GLU A 140 12.19 -27.52 23.56
N HIS A 141 13.28 -28.26 23.27
CA HIS A 141 13.66 -28.93 21.99
C HIS A 141 14.60 -28.21 20.98
N PRO A 142 15.92 -28.16 21.24
CA PRO A 142 16.93 -27.62 20.30
C PRO A 142 17.00 -28.34 18.93
N ASP A 143 16.50 -29.57 18.85
CA ASP A 143 16.50 -30.39 17.61
C ASP A 143 15.52 -29.85 16.56
N GLU A 144 14.47 -29.13 16.99
CA GLU A 144 13.46 -28.54 16.12
C GLU A 144 13.80 -27.11 15.69
N ALA A 145 14.63 -26.41 16.47
CA ALA A 145 15.05 -25.03 16.19
C ALA A 145 15.74 -24.87 14.83
N ALA A 146 16.53 -25.86 14.39
CA ALA A 146 17.18 -25.85 13.07
C ALA A 146 16.15 -25.97 11.92
N ARG A 147 15.13 -26.82 12.09
CA ARG A 147 14.02 -26.97 11.13
C ARG A 147 13.17 -25.71 11.09
N LEU A 148 12.96 -25.08 12.24
CA LEU A 148 12.17 -23.88 12.38
C LEU A 148 12.84 -22.67 11.72
N ASN A 149 14.14 -22.48 11.99
CA ASN A 149 14.95 -21.43 11.35
C ASN A 149 15.01 -21.60 9.83
N LYS A 150 15.04 -22.83 9.33
CA LYS A 150 14.94 -23.09 7.88
C LYS A 150 13.65 -22.51 7.30
N TYR A 151 12.49 -22.85 7.86
CA TYR A 151 11.20 -22.35 7.36
C TYR A 151 11.00 -20.85 7.63
N ARG A 152 11.54 -20.31 8.73
CA ARG A 152 11.55 -18.87 9.01
C ARG A 152 12.26 -18.09 7.90
N ASN A 153 13.40 -18.59 7.41
CA ASN A 153 14.15 -17.98 6.30
C ASN A 153 13.47 -18.14 4.93
N GLU A 154 12.53 -19.08 4.78
CA GLU A 154 11.76 -19.29 3.55
C GLU A 154 10.47 -18.43 3.51
N LEU A 155 10.00 -17.92 4.66
CA LEU A 155 8.81 -17.08 4.75
C LEU A 155 9.09 -15.64 4.32
N LEU A 156 8.41 -15.19 3.26
CA LEU A 156 8.47 -13.81 2.73
C LEU A 156 7.59 -12.82 3.52
N VAL A 157 7.46 -12.97 4.84
CA VAL A 157 6.61 -12.08 5.66
C VAL A 157 7.42 -10.83 6.02
N GLU A 158 7.52 -9.90 5.07
CA GLU A 158 8.13 -8.60 5.32
C GLU A 158 7.07 -7.62 5.84
N ASP A 159 7.38 -7.01 7.01
CA ASP A 159 6.80 -5.87 7.75
C ASP A 159 5.38 -5.32 7.40
N GLU A 160 4.71 -4.73 8.41
CA GLU A 160 3.42 -4.02 8.34
C GLU A 160 3.41 -2.89 7.29
N HIS A 161 4.60 -2.42 6.89
CA HIS A 161 4.84 -1.45 5.82
C HIS A 161 4.82 -2.04 4.39
N LEU A 162 4.44 -3.31 4.18
CA LEU A 162 4.38 -3.91 2.84
C LEU A 162 3.58 -3.07 1.83
N PHE A 163 2.52 -2.37 2.26
CA PHE A 163 1.78 -1.47 1.37
C PHE A 163 2.52 -0.18 1.06
N ASP A 164 3.29 0.37 1.99
CA ASP A 164 4.16 1.52 1.71
C ASP A 164 5.25 1.13 0.68
N ARG A 165 5.65 -0.15 0.65
CA ARG A 165 6.55 -0.71 -0.39
C ARG A 165 5.89 -0.86 -1.76
N LEU A 166 4.56 -0.83 -1.84
CA LEU A 166 3.78 -0.95 -3.09
C LEU A 166 3.46 0.41 -3.74
N TYR A 167 3.65 1.51 -3.00
CA TYR A 167 3.42 2.86 -3.48
C TYR A 167 4.72 3.65 -3.58
N TYR A 168 4.75 4.57 -4.55
CA TYR A 168 5.80 5.56 -4.68
C TYR A 168 5.27 6.91 -4.21
N ARG A 169 6.15 7.77 -3.76
CA ARG A 169 5.89 9.18 -3.53
C ARG A 169 6.33 9.93 -4.77
N LYS A 170 5.47 10.81 -5.27
CA LYS A 170 5.81 11.86 -6.21
C LYS A 170 5.93 13.17 -5.44
N ILE A 171 7.12 13.74 -5.43
CA ILE A 171 7.41 15.05 -4.86
C ILE A 171 7.60 16.03 -6.02
N GLN A 172 6.78 17.08 -6.07
CA GLN A 172 6.84 18.13 -7.07
C GLN A 172 6.33 19.44 -6.46
N ASP A 173 7.04 20.54 -6.67
CA ASP A 173 6.63 21.89 -6.20
C ASP A 173 6.35 21.95 -4.67
N GLY A 174 7.10 21.17 -3.89
CA GLY A 174 6.92 21.05 -2.43
C GLY A 174 5.70 20.22 -2.00
N ALA A 175 4.89 19.73 -2.93
CA ALA A 175 3.79 18.81 -2.66
C ALA A 175 4.28 17.36 -2.77
N GLU A 176 3.83 16.52 -1.84
CA GLU A 176 4.07 15.09 -1.82
C GLU A 176 2.74 14.34 -1.99
N ILE A 177 2.68 13.44 -2.97
CA ILE A 177 1.51 12.58 -3.21
C ILE A 177 1.92 11.12 -3.39
N LEU A 178 1.07 10.19 -2.93
CA LEU A 178 1.24 8.77 -3.20
C LEU A 178 0.76 8.43 -4.61
N ILE A 179 1.57 7.68 -5.35
CA ILE A 179 1.27 7.14 -6.68
C ILE A 179 1.50 5.62 -6.70
N ASN A 180 0.80 4.92 -7.58
CA ASN A 180 0.97 3.47 -7.73
C ASN A 180 2.10 3.13 -8.73
N GLU A 181 2.48 1.85 -8.79
CA GLU A 181 3.50 1.32 -9.72
C GLU A 181 3.24 1.73 -11.18
N ARG A 182 1.99 1.67 -11.64
CA ARG A 182 1.65 2.04 -13.01
C ARG A 182 1.96 3.51 -13.29
N SER A 183 1.49 4.41 -12.41
CA SER A 183 1.76 5.84 -12.51
C SER A 183 3.25 6.16 -12.38
N PHE A 184 4.01 5.37 -11.62
CA PHE A 184 5.46 5.47 -11.55
C PHE A 184 6.11 5.08 -12.89
N GLN A 185 5.81 3.90 -13.44
CA GLN A 185 6.39 3.38 -14.68
C GLN A 185 6.00 4.19 -15.92
N GLU A 186 4.74 4.64 -15.99
CA GLU A 186 4.22 5.41 -17.12
C GLU A 186 4.58 6.91 -17.04
N TYR A 187 5.24 7.36 -15.96
CA TYR A 187 5.61 8.77 -15.81
C TYR A 187 6.59 9.21 -16.89
N GLN A 188 6.27 10.30 -17.61
CA GLN A 188 7.14 10.91 -18.61
C GLN A 188 7.45 12.35 -18.22
N ALA A 189 8.72 12.70 -18.27
CA ALA A 189 9.21 14.04 -17.95
C ALA A 189 8.94 15.03 -19.10
N ASP A 190 8.67 16.29 -18.76
CA ASP A 190 8.66 17.39 -19.72
C ASP A 190 10.09 17.73 -20.21
N ASN A 191 10.22 18.50 -21.30
CA ASN A 191 11.54 18.86 -21.89
C ASN A 191 12.45 19.70 -20.95
N GLN A 192 11.91 20.28 -19.87
CA GLN A 192 12.62 21.08 -18.87
C GLN A 192 12.37 20.53 -17.46
N GLU A 193 12.35 19.20 -17.35
CA GLU A 193 12.07 18.50 -16.10
C GLU A 193 13.18 17.51 -15.79
N ILE A 194 13.76 17.66 -14.59
CA ILE A 194 14.69 16.70 -14.01
C ILE A 194 13.91 15.73 -13.12
N VAL A 195 14.04 14.43 -13.40
CA VAL A 195 13.38 13.39 -12.60
C VAL A 195 14.41 12.58 -11.84
N LEU A 196 14.30 12.55 -10.52
CA LEU A 196 15.04 11.61 -9.69
C LEU A 196 14.16 10.40 -9.40
N ARG A 197 14.57 9.21 -9.84
CA ARG A 197 13.85 7.95 -9.58
C ARG A 197 14.57 7.07 -8.58
N SER A 198 13.81 6.43 -7.71
CA SER A 198 14.31 5.43 -6.77
C SER A 198 13.34 4.26 -6.68
N SER A 199 13.82 3.07 -7.07
CA SER A 199 13.04 1.82 -7.15
C SER A 199 13.90 0.62 -6.73
N SER A 200 13.35 -0.60 -6.81
CA SER A 200 14.12 -1.84 -6.62
C SER A 200 15.24 -2.03 -7.64
N GLU A 201 15.10 -1.45 -8.83
CA GLU A 201 16.11 -1.54 -9.90
C GLU A 201 17.29 -0.56 -9.67
N GLY A 202 17.17 0.33 -8.69
CA GLY A 202 18.20 1.30 -8.34
C GLY A 202 17.70 2.75 -8.34
N THR A 203 18.66 3.67 -8.28
CA THR A 203 18.44 5.11 -8.27
C THR A 203 18.92 5.75 -9.57
N PHE A 204 18.10 6.60 -10.17
CA PHE A 204 18.35 7.17 -11.49
C PHE A 204 18.09 8.67 -11.50
N VAL A 205 18.75 9.36 -12.42
CA VAL A 205 18.43 10.74 -12.82
C VAL A 205 18.08 10.77 -14.30
N GLU A 206 16.99 11.46 -14.64
CA GLU A 206 16.47 11.59 -15.99
C GLU A 206 16.43 13.06 -16.42
N TRP A 207 17.07 13.37 -17.54
CA TRP A 207 17.07 14.71 -18.14
C TRP A 207 16.91 14.58 -19.66
N GLY A 208 15.84 15.14 -20.21
CA GLY A 208 15.48 14.96 -21.61
C GLY A 208 15.28 13.49 -21.96
N LYS A 209 16.12 12.93 -22.84
CA LYS A 209 16.07 11.51 -23.25
C LYS A 209 17.10 10.61 -22.56
N GLN A 210 17.80 11.13 -21.57
CA GLN A 210 18.87 10.41 -20.89
C GLN A 210 18.38 9.90 -19.55
N THR A 211 18.77 8.67 -19.22
CA THR A 211 18.58 8.06 -17.90
C THR A 211 19.94 7.57 -17.44
N ILE A 212 20.41 8.07 -16.30
CA ILE A 212 21.72 7.74 -15.74
C ILE A 212 21.53 7.09 -14.37
N LEU A 213 22.08 5.89 -14.19
CA LEU A 213 22.13 5.21 -12.90
C LEU A 213 23.08 5.97 -11.96
N LEU A 214 22.61 6.25 -10.75
CA LEU A 214 23.37 6.90 -9.70
C LEU A 214 23.75 5.91 -8.61
N ASN A 215 24.87 6.19 -7.94
CA ASN A 215 25.12 5.56 -6.65
C ASN A 215 24.27 6.24 -5.54
N PRO A 216 24.06 5.60 -4.38
CA PRO A 216 23.21 6.13 -3.31
C PRO A 216 23.55 7.56 -2.89
N ASN A 217 24.84 7.86 -2.68
CA ASN A 217 25.28 9.21 -2.27
C ASN A 217 25.08 10.27 -3.35
N GLY A 218 25.26 9.91 -4.62
CA GLY A 218 25.00 10.78 -5.76
C GLY A 218 23.51 11.13 -5.88
N PHE A 219 22.65 10.12 -5.72
CA PHE A 219 21.20 10.31 -5.68
C PHE A 219 20.79 11.23 -4.52
N LEU A 220 21.24 10.93 -3.29
CA LEU A 220 20.92 11.76 -2.12
C LEU A 220 21.44 13.19 -2.27
N THR A 221 22.61 13.38 -2.89
CA THR A 221 23.15 14.73 -3.12
C THR A 221 22.26 15.54 -4.04
N LEU A 222 21.83 14.96 -5.17
CA LEU A 222 20.89 15.63 -6.06
C LEU A 222 19.54 15.83 -5.39
N PHE A 223 19.03 14.84 -4.65
CA PHE A 223 17.79 14.93 -3.91
C PHE A 223 17.79 16.14 -2.97
N VAL A 224 18.85 16.31 -2.16
CA VAL A 224 18.96 17.44 -1.22
C VAL A 224 19.03 18.77 -1.98
N ILE A 225 19.79 18.87 -3.07
CA ILE A 225 19.86 20.11 -3.87
C ILE A 225 18.50 20.44 -4.49
N MET A 226 17.79 19.41 -4.97
CA MET A 226 16.55 19.56 -5.73
C MET A 226 15.31 19.83 -4.89
N THR A 227 15.36 19.50 -3.60
CA THR A 227 14.24 19.67 -2.67
C THR A 227 14.45 20.82 -1.68
N ASN A 228 15.58 21.54 -1.76
CA ASN A 228 15.86 22.71 -0.93
C ASN A 228 16.04 23.98 -1.79
N THR A 229 15.86 25.14 -1.16
CA THR A 229 16.03 26.44 -1.84
C THR A 229 17.49 26.72 -2.23
N THR A 230 18.43 26.51 -1.31
CA THR A 230 19.87 26.60 -1.58
C THR A 230 20.63 25.80 -0.52
N SER A 231 21.58 24.97 -0.93
CA SER A 231 22.41 24.17 -0.03
C SER A 231 23.88 24.55 -0.16
N THR A 232 24.56 24.75 0.97
CA THR A 232 26.03 24.92 1.02
C THR A 232 26.71 23.58 1.25
N TYR A 233 28.05 23.51 1.12
CA TYR A 233 28.77 22.26 1.43
C TYR A 233 28.51 21.73 2.85
N PRO A 234 28.54 22.54 3.94
CA PRO A 234 28.18 22.07 5.27
C PRO A 234 26.73 21.59 5.38
N ALA A 235 25.77 22.31 4.79
CA ALA A 235 24.37 21.91 4.82
C ALA A 235 24.13 20.59 4.07
N LEU A 236 24.81 20.39 2.93
CA LEU A 236 24.81 19.11 2.22
C LEU A 236 25.42 18.00 3.08
N ALA A 237 26.55 18.25 3.74
CA ALA A 237 27.22 17.26 4.58
C ALA A 237 26.32 16.79 5.74
N GLU A 238 25.64 17.74 6.40
CA GLU A 238 24.69 17.47 7.47
C GLU A 238 23.51 16.63 6.98
N ARG A 239 22.80 17.09 5.93
CA ARG A 239 21.61 16.40 5.42
C ARG A 239 21.94 15.03 4.82
N LEU A 240 23.09 14.89 4.16
CA LEU A 240 23.54 13.58 3.68
C LEU A 240 23.91 12.63 4.82
N THR A 241 24.45 13.15 5.92
CA THR A 241 24.74 12.33 7.10
C THR A 241 23.46 11.79 7.72
N GLU A 242 22.45 12.64 7.84
CA GLU A 242 21.11 12.28 8.33
C GLU A 242 20.47 11.21 7.44
N LEU A 243 20.41 11.44 6.12
CA LEU A 243 19.73 10.55 5.18
C LEU A 243 20.46 9.22 4.93
N SER A 244 21.80 9.22 4.96
CA SER A 244 22.59 8.00 4.73
C SER A 244 22.87 7.20 5.99
N GLY A 245 22.70 7.79 7.18
CA GLY A 245 23.12 7.22 8.46
C GLY A 245 24.64 7.12 8.64
N GLN A 246 25.44 7.67 7.70
CA GLN A 246 26.91 7.65 7.73
C GLN A 246 27.47 9.06 7.78
N VAL A 247 28.53 9.29 8.56
CA VAL A 247 29.16 10.61 8.64
C VAL A 247 29.73 11.04 7.28
N ILE A 248 29.14 12.09 6.69
CA ILE A 248 29.61 12.71 5.44
C ILE A 248 30.36 14.00 5.77
N THR A 249 31.64 14.07 5.38
CA THR A 249 32.48 15.25 5.61
C THR A 249 32.36 16.27 4.48
N TYR A 250 32.78 17.51 4.76
CA TYR A 250 32.87 18.58 3.75
C TYR A 250 33.65 18.14 2.49
N ASP A 251 34.82 17.51 2.68
CA ASP A 251 35.65 17.04 1.55
C ASP A 251 34.96 15.93 0.76
N HIS A 252 34.19 15.07 1.42
CA HIS A 252 33.40 14.05 0.75
C HIS A 252 32.31 14.68 -0.12
N VAL A 253 31.57 15.68 0.38
CA VAL A 253 30.60 16.44 -0.45
C VAL A 253 31.27 17.05 -1.68
N ARG A 254 32.46 17.64 -1.51
CA ARG A 254 33.22 18.21 -2.63
C ARG A 254 33.60 17.16 -3.68
N GLN A 255 33.99 15.97 -3.25
CA GLN A 255 34.28 14.85 -4.16
C GLN A 255 33.01 14.36 -4.86
N LEU A 256 31.88 14.25 -4.16
CA LEU A 256 30.59 13.86 -4.72
C LEU A 256 30.13 14.83 -5.80
N LEU A 257 30.15 16.14 -5.52
CA LEU A 257 29.78 17.16 -6.50
C LEU A 257 30.73 17.19 -7.71
N ARG A 258 32.03 16.94 -7.50
CA ARG A 258 32.98 16.82 -8.61
C ARG A 258 32.67 15.62 -9.49
N ARG A 259 32.33 14.46 -8.90
CA ARG A 259 31.95 13.26 -9.64
C ARG A 259 30.65 13.47 -10.40
N LEU A 260 29.59 13.97 -9.74
CA LEU A 260 28.33 14.28 -10.40
C LEU A 260 28.50 15.24 -11.59
N ARG A 261 29.34 16.27 -11.44
CA ARG A 261 29.65 17.19 -12.55
C ARG A 261 30.41 16.52 -13.71
N SER A 262 31.19 15.48 -13.42
CA SER A 262 31.92 14.71 -14.44
C SER A 262 31.02 13.67 -15.12
N ASP A 263 30.13 13.04 -14.36
CA ASP A 263 29.31 11.91 -14.80
C ASP A 263 28.03 12.39 -15.50
N LEU A 264 27.53 13.58 -15.13
CA LEU A 264 26.34 14.20 -15.70
C LEU A 264 26.75 15.34 -16.61
N PHE A 265 26.75 15.12 -17.92
CA PHE A 265 27.13 16.13 -18.90
C PHE A 265 26.22 17.38 -18.87
N PHE A 266 24.98 17.22 -18.39
CA PHE A 266 23.98 18.27 -18.19
C PHE A 266 23.99 18.88 -16.78
N PHE A 267 24.98 18.55 -15.93
CA PHE A 267 24.99 19.01 -14.53
C PHE A 267 24.82 20.52 -14.38
N GLN A 268 25.44 21.30 -15.28
CA GLN A 268 25.39 22.76 -15.24
C GLN A 268 24.04 23.32 -15.73
N ASP A 269 23.27 22.53 -16.46
CA ASP A 269 21.94 22.90 -16.93
C ASP A 269 20.91 22.76 -15.80
N ILE A 270 21.15 21.85 -14.85
CA ILE A 270 20.19 21.53 -13.77
C ILE A 270 20.57 22.06 -12.40
N VAL A 271 21.86 22.33 -12.14
CA VAL A 271 22.36 22.82 -10.85
C VAL A 271 23.12 24.13 -11.04
N GLN A 272 22.60 25.19 -10.45
CA GLN A 272 23.25 26.48 -10.38
C GLN A 272 24.22 26.53 -9.19
N THR A 273 25.40 27.11 -9.41
CA THR A 273 26.38 27.39 -8.35
C THR A 273 26.47 28.89 -8.12
N THR A 274 26.07 29.36 -6.94
CA THR A 274 26.03 30.79 -6.60
C THR A 274 27.05 31.11 -5.52
N PRO A 275 27.96 32.09 -5.72
CA PRO A 275 28.85 32.56 -4.67
C PRO A 275 28.07 33.27 -3.56
N LEU A 276 28.18 32.77 -2.33
CA LEU A 276 27.54 33.30 -1.13
C LEU A 276 28.59 33.91 -0.21
N ARG A 277 28.20 34.96 0.51
CA ARG A 277 28.99 35.57 1.58
C ARG A 277 28.31 35.27 2.91
N MET A 278 29.00 34.54 3.77
CA MET A 278 28.54 34.14 5.09
C MET A 278 28.66 35.31 6.10
N ASN A 279 27.98 35.20 7.23
CA ASN A 279 27.95 36.23 8.28
C ASN A 279 29.33 36.52 8.89
N ASP A 280 30.20 35.51 8.92
CA ASP A 280 31.59 35.60 9.37
C ASP A 280 32.54 36.19 8.31
N GLY A 281 32.02 36.58 7.14
CA GLY A 281 32.77 37.09 6.01
C GLY A 281 33.33 36.03 5.07
N THR A 282 33.19 34.74 5.39
CA THR A 282 33.65 33.63 4.56
C THR A 282 32.88 33.58 3.24
N ARG A 283 33.58 33.32 2.13
CA ARG A 283 32.96 33.08 0.82
C ARG A 283 32.78 31.58 0.61
N MET A 284 31.58 31.16 0.23
CA MET A 284 31.27 29.76 -0.05
C MET A 284 30.31 29.66 -1.23
N ASN A 285 30.28 28.52 -1.91
CA ASN A 285 29.29 28.27 -2.94
C ASN A 285 28.00 27.71 -2.34
N GLY A 286 26.87 28.23 -2.79
CA GLY A 286 25.56 27.62 -2.68
C GLY A 286 25.21 26.86 -3.95
N PHE A 287 24.44 25.79 -3.79
CA PHE A 287 23.93 24.94 -4.86
C PHE A 287 22.41 24.94 -4.80
N SER A 288 21.78 25.22 -5.93
CA SER A 288 20.33 25.20 -6.08
C SER A 288 19.98 24.64 -7.44
N VAL A 289 18.72 24.26 -7.61
CA VAL A 289 18.15 23.99 -8.93
C VAL A 289 18.25 25.25 -9.79
N ALA A 290 18.47 25.09 -11.08
CA ALA A 290 18.39 26.19 -12.04
C ALA A 290 16.95 26.72 -12.16
N ASP A 291 16.78 28.03 -12.36
CA ASP A 291 15.48 28.72 -12.25
C ASP A 291 14.39 28.21 -13.21
N ASP A 292 14.78 27.67 -14.38
CA ASP A 292 13.88 27.17 -15.43
C ASP A 292 13.66 25.65 -15.39
N VAL A 293 14.20 24.97 -14.37
CA VAL A 293 14.17 23.52 -14.25
C VAL A 293 13.09 23.07 -13.27
N LYS A 294 12.10 22.35 -13.80
CA LYS A 294 11.09 21.65 -13.00
C LYS A 294 11.71 20.41 -12.37
N VAL A 295 11.46 20.19 -11.09
CA VAL A 295 11.96 19.01 -10.36
C VAL A 295 10.81 18.06 -10.05
N THR A 296 11.01 16.79 -10.36
CA THR A 296 10.18 15.71 -9.84
C THR A 296 11.04 14.65 -9.17
N VAL A 297 10.66 14.23 -7.97
CA VAL A 297 11.23 13.04 -7.31
C VAL A 297 10.17 11.95 -7.28
N LEU A 298 10.52 10.77 -7.78
CA LEU A 298 9.72 9.57 -7.73
C LEU A 298 10.48 8.52 -6.91
N CYS A 299 10.10 8.31 -5.66
CA CYS A 299 10.82 7.40 -4.77
C CYS A 299 9.84 6.43 -4.12
N ARG A 300 10.30 5.22 -3.78
CA ARG A 300 9.48 4.36 -2.91
C ARG A 300 9.20 5.06 -1.58
N ALA A 301 8.03 4.81 -1.00
CA ALA A 301 7.61 5.51 0.20
C ALA A 301 8.45 5.20 1.44
N ASP A 302 9.22 4.11 1.41
CA ASP A 302 10.14 3.65 2.46
C ASP A 302 11.60 4.14 2.28
N HIS A 303 11.98 4.63 1.10
CA HIS A 303 13.38 4.92 0.78
C HIS A 303 13.89 6.29 1.27
N LEU A 304 12.97 7.21 1.58
CA LEU A 304 13.28 8.59 1.98
C LEU A 304 12.41 9.02 3.16
N LEU A 305 12.26 8.15 4.16
CA LEU A 305 11.54 8.48 5.39
C LEU A 305 12.26 9.67 6.07
N MET A 306 11.68 10.85 5.89
CA MET A 306 11.86 12.04 6.72
C MET A 306 11.16 11.87 8.07
#